data_AF-A0A7S2MZ73-F1
#
_entry.id   AF-A0A7S2MZ73-F1
#
_cell.length_a   1.000
_cell.length_b   1.000
_cell.length_c   1.000
_cell.angle_alpha   90.00
_cell.angle_beta   90.00
_cell.angle_gamma   90.00
#
_symmetry.space_group_name_H-M   'P 1'
#
loop_
_entity.id
_entity.type
_entity.pdbx_description
1 polymer ?
#
loop_
_entity_poly.entity_id
_entity_poly.type
_entity_poly.pdbx_seq_one_letter_code
_entity_poly.pdbx_strand_id
1 'polypeptide(L)'
;RLHTVPKDLRVVFDDGAVVEAHALILILASEVFRSMLTREDGGVKSEISLPGKSASEFEIFLQALLPASLRFNALTDESTYFVLCRWANEFEVEALRTLCEDHLIKSVPVVET
;
A
#
# COMPACT_ATOMS: atom_id res chain seq x y z
N ARG A 1 10.20 10.39 18.38
CA ARG A 1 9.36 9.24 18.86
C ARG A 1 7.96 9.44 18.28
N LEU A 2 7.67 8.88 17.10
CA LEU A 2 6.36 8.96 16.41
C LEU A 2 5.36 7.90 16.92
N HIS A 3 5.60 7.33 18.11
CA HIS A 3 4.90 6.12 18.60
C HIS A 3 3.55 6.37 19.30
N THR A 4 2.90 7.53 19.12
CA THR A 4 1.71 7.87 19.93
C THR A 4 0.60 8.55 19.14
N VAL A 5 0.53 8.36 17.82
CA VAL A 5 -0.71 8.69 17.09
C VAL A 5 -1.57 7.43 17.09
N PRO A 6 -2.78 7.45 17.68
CA PRO A 6 -3.71 6.35 17.59
C PRO A 6 -4.05 6.05 16.13
N LYS A 7 -4.13 4.77 15.80
CA LYS A 7 -4.61 4.31 14.51
C LYS A 7 -6.13 4.45 14.49
N ASP A 8 -6.66 5.00 13.40
CA ASP A 8 -8.08 5.39 13.27
C ASP A 8 -8.85 4.51 12.27
N LEU A 9 -8.18 3.52 11.67
CA LEU A 9 -8.75 2.60 10.70
C LEU A 9 -8.46 1.15 11.05
N ARG A 10 -9.50 0.31 10.99
CA ARG A 10 -9.41 -1.16 11.02
C ARG A 10 -9.66 -1.71 9.62
N VAL A 11 -8.72 -2.50 9.09
CA VAL A 11 -8.87 -3.19 7.81
C VAL A 11 -9.10 -4.66 8.08
N VAL A 12 -10.28 -5.17 7.70
CA VAL A 12 -10.72 -6.55 7.95
C VAL A 12 -10.52 -7.40 6.70
N PHE A 13 -9.98 -8.60 6.88
CA PHE A 13 -9.68 -9.55 5.80
C PHE A 13 -10.58 -10.80 5.89
N ASP A 14 -10.62 -11.58 4.81
CA ASP A 14 -11.52 -12.74 4.67
C ASP A 14 -11.28 -13.84 5.70
N ASP A 15 -10.04 -13.98 6.18
CA ASP A 15 -9.65 -14.92 7.23
C ASP A 15 -9.98 -14.41 8.65
N GLY A 16 -10.59 -13.24 8.76
CA GLY A 16 -10.91 -12.57 10.02
C GLY A 16 -9.74 -11.81 10.63
N ALA A 17 -8.57 -11.77 9.98
CA ALA A 17 -7.46 -10.94 10.42
C ALA A 17 -7.83 -9.45 10.33
N VAL A 18 -7.23 -8.65 11.22
CA VAL A 18 -7.44 -7.20 11.26
C VAL A 18 -6.09 -6.51 11.32
N VAL A 19 -5.86 -5.58 10.39
CA VAL A 19 -4.70 -4.69 10.41
C VAL A 19 -5.16 -3.28 10.74
N GLU A 20 -4.56 -2.68 11.76
CA GLU A 20 -4.82 -1.28 12.10
C GLU A 20 -3.89 -0.34 11.33
N ALA A 21 -4.43 0.77 10.82
CA ALA A 21 -3.71 1.76 10.03
C ALA A 21 -4.16 3.20 10.33
N HIS A 22 -3.45 4.17 9.75
CA HIS A 22 -3.95 5.54 9.68
C HIS A 22 -4.65 5.75 8.33
N ALA A 23 -5.95 6.06 8.35
CA ALA A 23 -6.73 6.27 7.13
C ALA A 23 -6.11 7.34 6.23
N LEU A 24 -5.58 8.41 6.83
CA LEU A 24 -4.98 9.52 6.10
C LEU A 24 -3.81 9.09 5.19
N ILE A 25 -3.01 8.10 5.58
CA ILE A 25 -1.89 7.62 4.75
C ILE A 25 -2.42 7.01 3.46
N LEU A 26 -3.47 6.19 3.55
CA LEU A 26 -4.09 5.54 2.40
C LEU A 26 -4.80 6.55 1.50
N ILE A 27 -5.56 7.48 2.10
CA ILE A 27 -6.30 8.54 1.39
C ILE A 27 -5.36 9.45 0.59
N LEU A 28 -4.18 9.78 1.14
CA LEU A 28 -3.21 10.62 0.44
C LEU A 28 -2.47 9.87 -0.66
N ALA A 29 -2.28 8.56 -0.50
CA ALA A 29 -1.54 7.73 -1.45
C ALA A 29 -2.39 7.25 -2.64
N SER A 30 -3.71 7.18 -2.49
CA SER A 30 -4.59 6.46 -3.42
C SER A 30 -5.97 7.08 -3.51
N GLU A 31 -6.41 7.37 -4.74
CA GLU A 31 -7.77 7.82 -5.02
C GLU A 31 -8.81 6.70 -4.79
N VAL A 32 -8.43 5.44 -5.02
CA VAL A 32 -9.27 4.27 -4.69
C VAL A 32 -9.54 4.22 -3.19
N PHE A 33 -8.51 4.35 -2.35
CA PHE A 33 -8.70 4.39 -0.89
C PHE A 33 -9.41 5.67 -0.44
N ARG A 34 -9.16 6.82 -1.08
CA ARG A 34 -9.93 8.06 -0.82
C ARG A 34 -11.42 7.80 -1.00
N SER A 35 -11.82 7.25 -2.14
CA SER A 35 -13.21 6.92 -2.45
C SER A 35 -13.79 5.88 -1.47
N MET A 36 -13.01 4.85 -1.15
CA MET A 36 -13.44 3.78 -0.25
C MET A 36 -13.65 4.26 1.20
N LEU A 37 -12.78 5.15 1.69
CA LEU A 37 -12.75 5.60 3.09
C LEU A 37 -13.59 6.85 3.35
N THR A 38 -13.85 7.67 2.33
CA THR A 38 -14.64 8.90 2.51
C THR A 38 -16.14 8.57 2.54
N ARG A 39 -16.84 9.08 3.53
CA ARG A 39 -18.29 8.98 3.67
C ARG A 39 -18.96 10.12 2.90
N GLU A 40 -20.26 9.98 2.62
CA GLU A 40 -21.05 11.00 1.92
C GLU A 40 -21.09 12.35 2.66
N ASP A 41 -20.98 12.32 4.00
CA ASP A 41 -20.93 13.50 4.86
C ASP A 41 -19.53 14.14 4.96
N GLY A 42 -18.55 13.64 4.20
CA GLY A 42 -17.15 14.06 4.25
C GLY A 42 -16.35 13.48 5.42
N GLY A 43 -16.97 12.65 6.26
CA GLY A 43 -16.28 11.91 7.31
C GLY A 43 -15.40 10.79 6.78
N VAL A 44 -14.53 10.25 7.64
CA VAL A 44 -13.67 9.10 7.32
C VAL A 44 -14.22 7.86 8.01
N LYS A 45 -14.31 6.74 7.29
CA LYS A 45 -14.68 5.44 7.84
C LYS A 45 -13.59 4.94 8.79
N SER A 46 -14.00 4.36 9.92
CA SER A 46 -13.10 3.71 10.88
C SER A 46 -12.86 2.23 10.59
N GLU A 47 -13.58 1.65 9.63
CA GLU A 47 -13.45 0.25 9.24
C GLU A 47 -13.73 0.06 7.74
N ILE A 48 -12.92 -0.77 7.08
CA ILE A 48 -13.13 -1.26 5.71
C ILE A 48 -12.79 -2.75 5.62
N SER A 49 -13.31 -3.41 4.58
CA SER A 49 -12.96 -4.79 4.23
C SER A 49 -12.21 -4.82 2.89
N LEU A 50 -11.18 -5.66 2.78
CA LEU A 50 -10.45 -5.90 1.54
C LEU A 50 -10.61 -7.37 1.10
N PRO A 51 -11.73 -7.72 0.42
CA PRO A 51 -11.99 -9.10 0.02
C PRO A 51 -10.96 -9.60 -1.00
N GLY A 52 -10.55 -10.85 -0.85
CA GLY A 52 -9.53 -11.48 -1.67
C GLY A 52 -8.11 -10.97 -1.45
N LYS A 53 -7.86 -10.17 -0.39
CA LYS A 53 -6.53 -9.69 0.01
C LYS A 53 -6.01 -10.41 1.23
N SER A 54 -4.69 -10.44 1.34
CA SER A 54 -3.99 -10.93 2.53
C SER A 54 -3.63 -9.79 3.46
N ALA A 55 -3.81 -10.00 4.77
CA ALA A 55 -3.35 -9.10 5.81
C ALA A 55 -1.83 -8.88 5.75
N SER A 56 -1.05 -9.94 5.51
CA SER A 56 0.41 -9.85 5.45
C SER A 56 0.89 -9.05 4.24
N GLU A 57 0.22 -9.19 3.08
CA GLU A 57 0.50 -8.37 1.90
C GLU A 57 0.14 -6.90 2.14
N PHE A 58 -0.98 -6.64 2.83
CA PHE A 58 -1.37 -5.28 3.16
C PHE A 58 -0.39 -4.61 4.11
N GLU A 59 0.17 -5.33 5.08
CA GLU A 59 1.22 -4.78 5.96
C GLU A 59 2.46 -4.35 5.17
N ILE A 60 2.90 -5.18 4.22
CA ILE A 60 4.00 -4.87 3.29
C ILE A 60 3.68 -3.60 2.50
N PHE A 61 2.49 -3.53 1.91
CA PHE A 61 2.02 -2.36 1.16
C PHE A 61 1.98 -1.11 2.04
N LEU A 62 1.42 -1.19 3.25
CA LEU A 62 1.33 -0.07 4.18
C LEU A 62 2.70 0.45 4.59
N GLN A 63 3.67 -0.44 4.81
CA GLN A 63 5.05 -0.03 5.10
C GLN A 63 5.65 0.74 3.93
N ALA A 64 5.38 0.33 2.67
CA ALA A 64 5.90 1.01 1.49
C ALA A 64 5.36 2.45 1.30
N LEU A 65 4.20 2.78 1.87
CA LEU A 65 3.61 4.12 1.79
C LEU A 65 4.24 5.13 2.77
N LEU A 66 5.00 4.68 3.76
CA LEU A 66 5.56 5.56 4.77
C LEU A 66 6.81 6.30 4.24
N PRO A 67 6.94 7.63 4.45
CA PRO A 67 8.08 8.41 3.95
C PRO A 67 9.45 7.90 4.44
N ALA A 68 9.54 7.35 5.66
CA ALA A 68 10.79 6.78 6.17
C ALA A 68 11.19 5.47 5.47
N SER A 69 10.23 4.82 4.82
CA SER A 69 10.40 3.56 4.07
C SER A 69 10.80 3.80 2.61
N LEU A 70 10.88 5.06 2.15
CA LEU A 70 11.24 5.47 0.79
C LEU A 70 12.62 4.94 0.34
N ARG A 71 13.42 4.38 1.25
CA ARG A 71 14.62 3.59 0.95
C ARG A 71 14.35 2.10 1.21
N PHE A 72 13.56 1.47 0.36
CA PHE A 72 13.84 0.18 -0.28
C PHE A 72 14.79 -0.83 0.41
N ASN A 73 14.65 -1.07 1.71
CA ASN A 73 15.12 -2.30 2.33
C ASN A 73 14.07 -3.42 2.22
N ALA A 74 12.88 -3.11 1.69
CA ALA A 74 11.77 -4.05 1.54
C ALA A 74 11.67 -4.69 0.13
N LEU A 75 12.38 -4.18 -0.89
CA LEU A 75 12.51 -4.85 -2.18
C LEU A 75 13.78 -5.72 -2.22
N THR A 76 13.99 -6.52 -1.19
CA THR A 76 15.14 -7.44 -1.16
C THR A 76 14.86 -8.73 -1.91
N ASP A 77 13.59 -9.08 -2.12
CA ASP A 77 13.20 -10.28 -2.83
C ASP A 77 12.09 -10.02 -3.86
N GLU A 78 12.07 -10.85 -4.89
CA GLU A 78 11.19 -10.75 -6.05
C GLU A 78 9.70 -10.93 -5.67
N SER A 79 9.39 -11.70 -4.62
CA SER A 79 8.01 -11.94 -4.22
C SER A 79 7.38 -10.70 -3.59
N THR A 80 8.11 -10.02 -2.70
CA THR A 80 7.69 -8.75 -2.11
C THR A 80 7.51 -7.67 -3.18
N TYR A 81 8.40 -7.66 -4.17
CA TYR A 81 8.29 -6.79 -5.34
C TYR A 81 6.97 -7.00 -6.10
N PHE A 82 6.65 -8.23 -6.48
CA PHE A 82 5.42 -8.52 -7.22
C PHE A 82 4.15 -8.19 -6.44
N VAL A 83 4.16 -8.40 -5.12
CA VAL A 83 3.06 -7.97 -4.24
C VAL A 83 2.88 -6.46 -4.35
N LEU A 84 3.94 -5.67 -4.14
CA LEU A 84 3.85 -4.22 -4.18
C LEU A 84 3.36 -3.71 -5.54
N CYS A 85 3.81 -4.28 -6.66
CA CYS A 85 3.37 -3.82 -7.98
C CYS A 85 1.90 -4.15 -8.26
N ARG A 86 1.41 -5.32 -7.82
CA ARG A 86 -0.01 -5.65 -7.91
C ARG A 86 -0.86 -4.68 -7.11
N TRP A 87 -0.47 -4.42 -5.86
CA TRP A 87 -1.19 -3.49 -4.99
C TRP A 87 -1.14 -2.06 -5.50
N ALA A 88 0.01 -1.60 -6.01
CA ALA A 88 0.16 -0.27 -6.60
C ALA A 88 -0.76 -0.06 -7.80
N ASN A 89 -0.88 -1.07 -8.66
CA ASN A 89 -1.75 -1.00 -9.83
C ASN A 89 -3.24 -1.02 -9.43
N GLU A 90 -3.62 -1.92 -8.53
CA GLU A 90 -5.02 -2.09 -8.12
C GLU A 90 -5.57 -0.92 -7.31
N PHE A 91 -4.77 -0.37 -6.41
CA PHE A 91 -5.16 0.78 -5.59
C PHE A 91 -4.65 2.11 -6.17
N GLU A 92 -4.17 2.12 -7.41
CA GLU A 92 -3.76 3.33 -8.13
C GLU A 92 -2.77 4.23 -7.36
N VAL A 93 -1.78 3.62 -6.72
CA VAL A 93 -0.71 4.35 -6.02
C VAL A 93 0.39 4.69 -7.00
N GLU A 94 0.28 5.86 -7.64
CA GLU A 94 1.18 6.29 -8.72
C GLU A 94 2.66 6.26 -8.35
N ALA A 95 3.02 6.81 -7.18
CA ALA A 95 4.40 6.83 -6.73
C ALA A 95 5.00 5.42 -6.59
N LEU A 96 4.21 4.45 -6.10
CA LEU A 96 4.66 3.06 -5.97
C LEU A 96 4.72 2.36 -7.33
N ARG A 97 3.80 2.69 -8.25
CA ARG A 97 3.80 2.17 -9.62
C ARG A 97 5.03 2.61 -10.40
N THR A 98 5.37 3.90 -10.37
CA THR A 98 6.60 4.43 -11.02
C THR A 98 7.85 3.76 -10.46
N LEU A 99 7.91 3.55 -9.14
CA LEU A 99 9.04 2.86 -8.52
C LEU A 99 9.17 1.40 -8.97
N CYS A 100 8.04 0.70 -9.13
CA CYS A 100 8.03 -0.63 -9.74
C CYS A 100 8.57 -0.59 -11.18
N GLU A 101 8.02 0.28 -12.02
CA GLU A 101 8.44 0.43 -13.41
C GLU A 101 9.96 0.70 -13.54
N ASP A 102 10.48 1.63 -12.73
CA ASP A 102 11.91 1.95 -12.68
C ASP A 102 12.78 0.73 -12.30
N HIS A 103 12.31 -0.11 -11.38
CA HIS A 103 13.02 -1.31 -10.97
C HIS A 103 13.04 -2.36 -12.09
N LEU A 104 11.91 -2.57 -12.78
CA LEU A 104 11.83 -3.49 -13.92
C LEU A 104 12.75 -3.05 -15.04
N ILE A 105 12.71 -1.78 -15.42
CA ILE A 105 13.55 -1.23 -16.51
C ILE A 105 15.04 -1.46 -16.22
N LYS A 106 15.49 -1.21 -14.97
CA LYS A 106 16.88 -1.45 -14.56
C LYS A 106 17.28 -2.94 -14.58
N SER A 107 16.31 -3.83 -14.47
CA SER A 107 16.53 -5.28 -14.41
C SER A 107 16.52 -5.94 -15.78
N VAL A 108 16.10 -5.24 -16.84
CA VAL A 108 16.18 -5.73 -18.22
C VAL A 108 17.62 -5.62 -18.74
N PRO A 109 18.26 -6.72 -19.19
CA PRO A 109 19.55 -6.63 -19.84
C PRO A 109 19.43 -5.86 -21.15
N VAL A 110 20.23 -4.80 -21.32
CA VAL A 110 20.34 -4.12 -22.61
C VAL A 110 21.03 -5.06 -23.59
N VAL A 111 20.27 -5.59 -24.54
CA VAL A 111 20.84 -6.31 -25.69
C VAL A 111 21.21 -5.26 -26.72
N GLU A 112 22.50 -4.96 -26.86
CA GLU A 112 22.99 -4.13 -27.97
C GLU A 112 22.77 -4.92 -29.28
N THR A 113 21.97 -4.36 -30.19
CA THR A 113 21.78 -4.85 -31.57
C THR A 113 22.65 -4.09 -32.56
#